data_AF-A0A259LWX4-F1
#
_entry.id   AF-A0A259LWX4-F1
#
_cell.length_a   1.000
_cell.length_b   1.000
_cell.length_c   1.000
_cell.angle_alpha   90.00
_cell.angle_beta   90.00
_cell.angle_gamma   90.00
#
_symmetry.space_group_name_H-M   'P 1'
#
loop_
_entity.id
_entity.type
_entity.pdbx_description
1 polymer ?
#
loop_
_entity_poly.entity_id
_entity_poly.type
_entity_poly.pdbx_seq_one_letter_code
_entity_poly.pdbx_strand_id
1 'polypeptide(L)'
;LAGRLADRKSARGLVLFGIVTFAVSAMLFAQTGQIMGFVWLALWAVIGRVGIGFMLPALSTGALNPLEPSQLGAGSSTVNFARQLGGALGVNLVALIIEFGEHEGSVPTFAAFQPAWWFVAGCVALAAIPVWRMGTGRATP
;
A
#
# COMPACT_ATOMS: atom_id res chain seq x y z
N LEU A 1 -6.62 8.10 17.14
CA LEU A 1 -7.54 6.93 17.20
C LEU A 1 -6.87 5.64 16.72
N ALA A 2 -6.15 5.63 15.58
CA ALA A 2 -5.43 4.44 15.09
C ALA A 2 -4.38 3.87 16.07
N GLY A 3 -3.65 4.72 16.81
CA GLY A 3 -2.63 4.27 17.77
C GLY A 3 -3.18 3.44 18.95
N ARG A 4 -4.39 3.75 19.45
CA ARG A 4 -5.03 3.02 20.56
C ARG A 4 -5.68 1.69 20.14
N LEU A 5 -5.98 1.50 18.84
CA LEU A 5 -6.49 0.21 18.32
C LEU A 5 -5.35 -0.79 18.03
N ALA A 6 -4.13 -0.30 17.81
CA ALA A 6 -2.95 -1.13 17.62
C ALA A 6 -2.60 -1.97 18.88
N ASP A 7 -2.98 -1.48 20.06
CA ASP A 7 -2.70 -2.16 21.34
C ASP A 7 -3.67 -3.33 21.64
N ARG A 8 -4.80 -3.46 20.92
CA ARG A 8 -5.85 -4.49 21.21
C ARG A 8 -6.19 -5.43 20.07
N LYS A 9 -5.82 -5.13 18.82
CA LYS A 9 -5.91 -6.06 17.69
C LYS A 9 -4.52 -6.42 17.23
N SER A 10 -4.29 -7.69 16.84
CA SER A 10 -2.97 -8.12 16.34
C SER A 10 -2.51 -7.15 15.24
N ALA A 11 -1.32 -6.58 15.37
CA ALA A 11 -0.77 -5.63 14.39
C ALA A 11 -0.92 -6.17 12.95
N ARG A 12 -0.78 -7.49 12.79
CA ARG A 12 -1.07 -8.25 11.58
C ARG A 12 -2.47 -8.01 11.01
N GLY A 13 -3.52 -8.04 11.83
CA GLY A 13 -4.89 -7.81 11.40
C GLY A 13 -5.12 -6.39 10.86
N LEU A 14 -4.49 -5.38 11.48
CA LEU A 14 -4.56 -3.99 11.00
C LEU A 14 -3.81 -3.81 9.68
N VAL A 15 -2.63 -4.43 9.53
CA VAL A 15 -1.89 -4.41 8.27
C VAL A 15 -2.68 -5.10 7.16
N LEU A 16 -3.24 -6.29 7.41
CA LEU A 16 -4.06 -7.00 6.41
C LEU A 16 -5.31 -6.21 6.02
N PHE A 17 -6.00 -5.62 6.99
CA PHE A 17 -7.15 -4.74 6.71
C PHE A 17 -6.76 -3.58 5.80
N GLY A 18 -5.64 -2.91 6.10
CA GLY A 18 -5.13 -1.81 5.28
C GLY A 18 -4.74 -2.24 3.87
N ILE A 19 -4.05 -3.39 3.73
CA ILE A 19 -3.69 -3.98 2.43
C ILE A 19 -4.95 -4.28 1.60
N VAL A 20 -5.93 -4.97 2.18
CA VAL A 20 -7.17 -5.34 1.47
C VAL A 20 -7.94 -4.08 1.06
N THR A 21 -8.09 -3.12 1.97
CA THR A 21 -8.81 -1.86 1.69
C THR A 21 -8.13 -1.06 0.59
N PHE A 22 -6.80 -0.97 0.60
CA PHE A 22 -6.04 -0.27 -0.43
C PHE A 22 -6.06 -1.01 -1.77
N ALA A 23 -5.96 -2.34 -1.78
CA ALA A 23 -6.10 -3.16 -2.98
C ALA A 23 -7.48 -2.99 -3.62
N VAL A 24 -8.56 -2.99 -2.83
CA VAL A 24 -9.91 -2.73 -3.30
C VAL A 24 -10.02 -1.34 -3.94
N SER A 25 -9.48 -0.30 -3.29
CA SER A 25 -9.42 1.05 -3.87
C SER A 25 -8.70 1.07 -5.23
N ALA A 26 -7.53 0.42 -5.34
CA ALA A 26 -6.79 0.34 -6.59
C ALA A 26 -7.56 -0.43 -7.68
N MET A 27 -8.23 -1.53 -7.33
CA MET A 27 -9.08 -2.29 -8.26
C MET A 27 -10.29 -1.49 -8.74
N LEU A 28 -10.85 -0.62 -7.89
CA LEU A 28 -11.95 0.26 -8.25
C LEU A 28 -11.49 1.34 -9.22
N PHE A 29 -10.30 1.92 -9.01
CA PHE A 29 -9.66 2.79 -10.00
C PHE A 29 -9.38 2.06 -11.32
N ALA A 30 -8.89 0.82 -11.27
CA ALA A 30 -8.61 0.01 -12.47
C ALA A 30 -9.87 -0.34 -13.29
N GLN A 31 -11.05 -0.39 -12.66
CA GLN A 31 -12.34 -0.68 -13.30
C GLN A 31 -13.16 0.56 -13.61
N THR A 32 -12.69 1.73 -13.19
CA THR A 32 -13.36 2.99 -13.52
C THR A 32 -13.29 3.17 -15.04
N GLY A 33 -14.41 3.50 -15.68
CA GLY A 33 -14.45 3.84 -17.11
C GLY A 33 -14.47 5.35 -17.36
N GLN A 34 -14.39 5.76 -18.63
CA GLN A 34 -14.33 7.16 -19.10
C GLN A 34 -15.49 8.05 -18.59
N ILE A 35 -16.63 7.45 -18.24
CA ILE A 35 -17.89 8.15 -17.93
C ILE A 35 -18.05 8.40 -16.41
N MET A 36 -17.15 7.90 -15.58
CA MET A 36 -17.28 8.01 -14.12
C MET A 36 -17.00 9.44 -13.64
N GLY A 37 -17.99 10.06 -13.02
CA GLY A 37 -17.87 11.43 -12.50
C GLY A 37 -16.88 11.57 -11.34
N PHE A 38 -16.37 12.80 -11.15
CA PHE A 38 -15.37 13.18 -10.14
C PHE A 38 -15.65 12.64 -8.72
N VAL A 39 -16.92 12.61 -8.30
CA VAL A 39 -17.32 12.13 -6.97
C VAL A 39 -16.92 10.68 -6.74
N TRP A 40 -17.03 9.81 -7.74
CA TRP A 40 -16.63 8.40 -7.61
C TRP A 40 -15.13 8.26 -7.43
N LEU A 41 -14.34 9.00 -8.22
CA LEU A 41 -12.88 9.04 -8.09
C LEU A 41 -12.46 9.52 -6.69
N ALA A 42 -13.14 10.54 -6.17
CA ALA A 42 -12.89 11.04 -4.82
C ALA A 42 -13.20 9.97 -3.75
N LEU A 43 -14.31 9.24 -3.89
CA LEU A 43 -14.66 8.14 -2.98
C LEU A 43 -13.61 7.02 -3.03
N TRP A 44 -13.17 6.59 -4.21
CA TRP A 44 -12.11 5.59 -4.35
C TRP A 44 -10.80 6.06 -3.72
N ALA A 45 -10.43 7.33 -3.89
CA ALA A 45 -9.27 7.92 -3.23
C ALA A 45 -9.40 7.91 -1.69
N VAL A 46 -10.58 8.26 -1.16
CA VAL A 46 -10.84 8.23 0.29
C VAL A 46 -10.66 6.81 0.84
N ILE A 47 -11.22 5.79 0.19
CA ILE A 47 -11.04 4.38 0.58
C ILE A 47 -9.54 4.03 0.63
N GLY A 48 -8.78 4.43 -0.39
CA GLY A 48 -7.33 4.21 -0.44
C GLY A 48 -6.60 4.88 0.73
N ARG A 49 -6.94 6.13 1.06
CA ARG A 49 -6.36 6.87 2.19
C ARG A 49 -6.70 6.23 3.54
N VAL A 50 -7.91 5.69 3.70
CA VAL A 50 -8.29 4.92 4.88
C VAL A 50 -7.39 3.69 5.01
N GLY A 51 -7.20 2.91 3.94
CA GLY A 51 -6.31 1.75 3.93
C GLY A 51 -4.87 2.10 4.37
N ILE A 52 -4.30 3.15 3.77
CA ILE A 52 -2.96 3.66 4.11
C ILE A 52 -2.89 4.11 5.58
N GLY A 53 -3.91 4.80 6.07
CA GLY A 53 -3.98 5.33 7.43
C GLY A 53 -3.95 4.26 8.52
N PHE A 54 -4.42 3.05 8.22
CA PHE A 54 -4.30 1.89 9.12
C PHE A 54 -3.01 1.10 8.89
N MET A 55 -2.63 0.91 7.63
CA MET A 55 -1.47 0.08 7.26
C MET A 55 -0.14 0.67 7.73
N LEU A 56 0.09 1.96 7.50
CA LEU A 56 1.41 2.57 7.74
C LEU A 56 1.82 2.58 9.22
N PRO A 57 0.96 3.01 10.18
CA PRO A 57 1.33 2.97 11.59
C PRO A 57 1.54 1.54 12.07
N ALA A 58 0.68 0.60 11.66
CA ALA A 58 0.79 -0.80 12.07
C ALA A 58 2.07 -1.47 11.53
N LEU A 59 2.49 -1.16 10.31
CA LEU A 59 3.78 -1.61 9.75
C LEU A 59 4.97 -1.00 10.49
N SER A 60 4.96 0.32 10.74
CA SER A 60 6.05 0.99 11.44
C SER A 60 6.20 0.50 12.88
N THR A 61 5.09 0.37 13.61
CA THR A 61 5.09 -0.22 14.96
C THR A 61 5.51 -1.68 14.92
N GLY A 62 4.98 -2.50 14.01
CA GLY A 62 5.33 -3.92 13.91
C GLY A 62 6.78 -4.19 13.56
N ALA A 63 7.42 -3.33 12.76
CA ALA A 63 8.82 -3.47 12.38
C ALA A 63 9.79 -3.02 13.49
N LEU A 64 9.40 -2.04 14.31
CA LEU A 64 10.30 -1.40 15.28
C LEU A 64 10.07 -1.88 16.72
N ASN A 65 8.85 -2.24 17.12
CA ASN A 65 8.55 -2.71 18.49
C ASN A 65 9.40 -3.90 18.96
N PRO A 66 9.75 -4.89 18.11
CA PRO A 66 10.56 -6.02 18.55
C PRO A 66 12.04 -5.71 18.76
N LEU A 67 12.51 -4.52 18.37
CA LEU A 67 13.93 -4.15 18.42
C LEU A 67 14.32 -3.59 19.79
N GLU A 68 15.54 -3.90 20.21
CA GLU A 68 16.13 -3.27 21.39
C GLU A 68 16.40 -1.77 21.15
N PRO A 69 16.42 -0.93 22.20
CA PRO A 69 16.68 0.51 22.07
C PRO A 69 17.95 0.86 21.29
N SER A 70 19.00 0.04 21.43
CA SER A 70 20.28 0.19 20.70
C SER A 70 20.14 -0.04 19.18
N GLN A 71 19.14 -0.81 18.75
CA GLN A 71 18.91 -1.20 17.36
C GLN A 71 17.89 -0.29 16.65
N LEU A 72 17.11 0.50 17.40
CA LEU A 72 16.04 1.35 16.83
C LEU A 72 16.55 2.32 15.76
N GLY A 73 17.75 2.89 15.94
CA GLY A 73 18.35 3.80 14.95
C GLY A 73 18.64 3.12 13.62
N ALA A 74 19.24 1.93 13.65
CA ALA A 74 19.52 1.13 12.46
C ALA A 74 18.21 0.62 11.82
N GLY A 75 17.30 0.07 12.62
CA GLY A 75 16.01 -0.45 12.13
C GLY A 75 15.14 0.64 11.46
N SER A 76 15.05 1.82 12.07
CA SER A 76 14.33 2.96 11.49
C SER A 76 14.95 3.42 10.16
N SER A 77 16.28 3.45 10.10
CA SER A 77 17.02 3.81 8.87
C SER A 77 16.75 2.80 7.75
N THR A 78 16.79 1.49 8.06
CA THR A 78 16.47 0.43 7.10
C THR A 78 15.03 0.54 6.59
N VAL A 79 14.05 0.78 7.48
CA VAL A 79 12.64 0.96 7.09
C VAL A 79 12.47 2.19 6.18
N ASN A 80 13.12 3.31 6.52
CA ASN A 80 13.04 4.52 5.71
C ASN A 80 13.74 4.37 4.36
N PHE A 81 14.89 3.68 4.31
CA PHE A 81 15.56 3.35 3.06
C PHE A 81 14.67 2.47 2.17
N ALA A 82 14.09 1.40 2.73
CA ALA A 82 13.17 0.53 2.00
C ALA A 82 11.95 1.28 1.45
N ARG A 83 11.39 2.22 2.23
CA ARG A 83 10.28 3.09 1.78
C ARG A 83 10.69 4.02 0.65
N GLN A 84 11.86 4.65 0.74
CA GLN A 84 12.35 5.54 -0.32
C GLN A 84 12.64 4.77 -1.61
N LEU A 85 13.31 3.61 -1.49
CA LEU A 85 13.57 2.73 -2.61
C LEU A 85 12.26 2.25 -3.27
N GLY A 86 11.32 1.75 -2.47
CA GLY A 86 10.01 1.32 -2.96
C GLY A 86 9.19 2.47 -3.56
N GLY A 87 9.25 3.66 -2.98
CA GLY A 87 8.59 4.85 -3.51
C GLY A 87 9.18 5.29 -4.85
N ALA A 88 10.50 5.36 -4.97
CA ALA A 88 11.17 5.73 -6.22
C ALA A 88 10.90 4.71 -7.33
N LEU A 89 11.07 3.42 -7.05
CA LEU A 89 10.82 2.35 -8.01
C LEU A 89 9.34 2.27 -8.40
N GLY A 90 8.44 2.29 -7.42
CA GLY A 90 7.00 2.17 -7.65
C GLY A 90 6.44 3.32 -8.48
N VAL A 91 6.80 4.56 -8.15
CA VAL A 91 6.35 5.75 -8.90
C VAL A 91 6.90 5.72 -10.33
N ASN A 92 8.18 5.35 -10.51
CA ASN A 92 8.79 5.25 -11.84
C ASN A 92 8.11 4.16 -12.69
N LEU A 93 7.92 2.95 -12.16
CA LEU A 93 7.24 1.87 -12.88
C LEU A 93 5.82 2.24 -13.27
N VAL A 94 5.05 2.87 -12.37
CA VAL A 94 3.71 3.37 -12.67
C VAL A 94 3.75 4.42 -13.79
N ALA A 95 4.70 5.36 -13.74
CA ALA A 95 4.86 6.37 -14.79
C ALA A 95 5.18 5.72 -16.14
N LEU A 96 6.09 4.76 -16.19
CA LEU A 96 6.44 4.03 -17.42
C LEU A 96 5.26 3.21 -17.96
N ILE A 97 4.46 2.56 -17.09
CA ILE A 97 3.27 1.82 -17.52
C ILE A 97 2.27 2.76 -18.19
N ILE A 98 2.10 3.97 -17.66
CA ILE A 98 1.21 4.98 -18.25
C ILE A 98 1.81 5.50 -19.56
N GLU A 99 3.10 5.88 -19.57
CA GLU A 99 3.84 6.43 -20.72
C GLU A 99 3.92 5.47 -21.91
N PHE A 100 3.98 4.16 -21.66
CA PHE A 100 3.92 3.14 -22.71
C PHE A 100 2.51 2.56 -22.94
N GLY A 101 1.50 3.12 -22.26
CA GLY A 101 0.10 2.77 -22.41
C GLY A 101 -0.55 3.39 -23.65
N GLU A 102 -1.87 3.39 -23.68
CA GLU A 102 -2.65 3.96 -24.79
C GLU A 102 -2.58 5.50 -24.80
N HIS A 103 -2.16 6.09 -25.94
CA HIS A 103 -2.00 7.53 -26.12
C HIS A 103 -2.88 8.06 -27.25
N GLU A 104 -3.41 9.26 -27.07
CA GLU A 104 -4.03 10.04 -28.15
C GLU A 104 -3.12 11.23 -28.45
N GLY A 105 -2.35 11.15 -29.54
CA GLY A 105 -1.26 12.08 -29.77
C GLY A 105 -0.14 11.90 -28.74
N SER A 106 0.23 12.98 -28.03
CA SER A 106 1.28 12.98 -27.01
C SER A 106 0.75 12.88 -25.57
N VAL A 107 -0.54 12.63 -25.39
CA VAL A 107 -1.16 12.57 -24.06
C VAL A 107 -1.68 11.16 -23.77
N PRO A 108 -1.40 10.60 -22.57
CA PRO A 108 -1.94 9.31 -22.18
C PRO A 108 -3.45 9.42 -22.05
N THR A 109 -4.15 8.47 -22.69
CA THR A 109 -5.59 8.32 -22.51
C THR A 109 -5.88 7.75 -21.13
N PHE A 110 -7.12 7.86 -20.69
CA PHE A 110 -7.56 7.22 -19.45
C PHE A 110 -7.37 5.68 -19.47
N ALA A 111 -7.38 5.03 -20.64
CA ALA A 111 -7.11 3.60 -20.76
C ALA A 111 -5.66 3.22 -20.36
N ALA A 112 -4.69 4.13 -20.50
CA ALA A 112 -3.31 3.92 -20.04
C ALA A 112 -3.19 3.79 -18.50
N PHE A 113 -4.15 4.34 -17.75
CA PHE A 113 -4.13 4.29 -16.28
C PHE A 113 -4.63 2.94 -15.74
N GLN A 114 -5.50 2.25 -16.48
CA GLN A 114 -6.04 0.96 -16.08
C GLN A 114 -4.96 -0.10 -15.79
N PRO A 115 -3.98 -0.37 -16.67
CA PRO A 115 -2.91 -1.33 -16.37
C PRO A 115 -2.03 -0.88 -15.19
N ALA A 116 -1.82 0.42 -15.01
CA ALA A 116 -1.07 0.95 -13.86
C ALA A 116 -1.78 0.67 -12.53
N TRP A 117 -3.10 0.85 -12.47
CA TRP A 117 -3.88 0.52 -11.27
C TRP A 117 -3.95 -0.98 -10.98
N TRP A 118 -4.02 -1.83 -12.01
CA TRP A 118 -3.89 -3.29 -11.85
C TRP A 118 -2.50 -3.69 -11.33
N PHE A 119 -1.44 -3.06 -11.84
CA PHE A 119 -0.09 -3.27 -11.34
C PHE A 119 0.02 -2.90 -9.85
N VAL A 120 -0.50 -1.74 -9.45
CA VAL A 120 -0.55 -1.31 -8.04
C VAL A 120 -1.33 -2.31 -7.19
N ALA A 121 -2.53 -2.73 -7.63
CA ALA A 121 -3.34 -3.72 -6.93
C ALA A 121 -2.60 -5.06 -6.77
N GLY A 122 -1.90 -5.51 -7.82
CA GLY A 122 -1.04 -6.70 -7.78
C GLY A 122 0.10 -6.58 -6.78
N CYS A 123 0.87 -5.50 -6.80
CA CYS A 123 1.96 -5.26 -5.86
C CYS A 123 1.46 -5.24 -4.40
N VAL A 124 0.31 -4.61 -4.15
CA VAL A 124 -0.30 -4.54 -2.82
C VAL A 124 -0.80 -5.92 -2.38
N ALA A 125 -1.42 -6.69 -3.27
CA ALA A 125 -1.84 -8.06 -2.97
C ALA A 125 -0.65 -8.96 -2.63
N LEU A 126 0.46 -8.85 -3.37
CA LEU A 126 1.70 -9.57 -3.08
C LEU A 126 2.29 -9.20 -1.70
N ALA A 127 2.10 -7.95 -1.25
CA ALA A 127 2.52 -7.53 0.09
C ALA A 127 1.78 -8.25 1.24
N ALA A 128 0.65 -8.92 0.97
CA ALA A 128 -0.02 -9.77 1.95
C ALA A 128 0.78 -11.06 2.28
N ILE A 129 1.60 -11.55 1.35
CA ILE A 129 2.35 -12.81 1.49
C ILE A 129 3.32 -12.77 2.69
N PRO A 130 4.22 -11.78 2.83
CA PRO A 130 5.07 -11.65 4.03
C PRO A 130 4.25 -11.57 5.31
N VAL A 131 3.13 -10.84 5.29
CA VAL A 131 2.24 -10.65 6.45
C VAL A 131 1.60 -11.96 6.89
N TRP A 132 1.36 -12.88 5.96
CA TRP A 132 0.91 -14.23 6.28
C TRP A 132 2.03 -15.11 6.84
N ARG A 133 3.27 -14.93 6.35
CA ARG A 133 4.45 -15.68 6.82
C ARG A 133 4.93 -15.27 8.21
N MET A 134 4.68 -14.05 8.66
CA MET A 134 4.99 -13.60 10.03
C MET A 134 4.11 -14.28 11.11
N GLY A 135 3.19 -15.16 10.72
CA GLY A 135 2.20 -15.79 11.58
C GLY A 135 2.59 -17.00 12.43
N THR A 136 3.85 -17.45 12.42
CA THR A 136 4.23 -18.76 12.98
C THR A 136 5.26 -18.74 14.13
N GLY A 137 5.69 -17.57 14.58
CA GLY A 137 6.56 -17.46 15.77
C GLY A 137 5.73 -17.50 17.06
N ARG A 138 5.53 -18.69 17.63
CA ARG A 138 5.13 -18.82 19.04
C ARG A 138 6.21 -18.14 19.89
N ALA A 139 5.84 -17.09 20.63
CA ALA A 139 6.60 -16.68 21.79
C ALA A 139 6.50 -17.82 22.81
N THR A 140 7.52 -18.67 22.87
CA THR A 140 7.69 -19.58 24.01
C THR A 140 8.19 -18.76 25.20
N PRO A 141 7.65 -19.03 26.41
CA PRO A 141 7.98 -18.31 27.64
C PRO A 141 9.43 -18.49 28.07
#